data_AF-A0A927QEY0-F1
#
_entry.id   AF-A0A927QEY0-F1
#
_cell.length_a   1.000
_cell.length_b   1.000
_cell.length_c   1.000
_cell.angle_alpha   90.00
_cell.angle_beta   90.00
_cell.angle_gamma   90.00
#
_symmetry.space_group_name_H-M   'P 1'
#
loop_
_entity.id
_entity.type
_entity.pdbx_description
1 polymer ?
#
loop_
_entity_poly.entity_id
_entity_poly.type
_entity_poly.pdbx_seq_one_letter_code
_entity_poly.pdbx_strand_id
1 'polypeptide(L)'
;MPWKNGLGVTHEVALEPSTVDGAQFLWRVSLATIKGSGPFSVFPGIDRSIVALKGNTVQLIVDGNPSPKLVALGTPFSFLGEAIVEAVNDGGETTDLNIMTLRDHATHVMKRLDLATVKTVTGKHDVSIIVFTERAQCAIGDRPLQAGAFDALVDIGFDESVHFTADNTAVAYLIGIDFKQPRSM
;
A
#
# COMPACT_ATOMS: atom_id res chain seq x y z
N MET A 1 6.98 -8.52 -11.40
CA MET A 1 8.25 -8.02 -11.93
C MET A 1 9.39 -8.31 -10.95
N PRO A 2 10.29 -9.25 -11.26
CA PRO A 2 11.52 -9.45 -10.48
C PRO A 2 12.37 -8.18 -10.43
N TRP A 3 13.03 -7.94 -9.30
CA TRP A 3 13.95 -6.81 -9.16
C TRP A 3 15.24 -7.04 -9.93
N LYS A 4 15.88 -5.96 -10.42
CA LYS A 4 17.15 -6.04 -11.15
C LYS A 4 18.27 -6.74 -10.38
N ASN A 5 18.27 -6.63 -9.04
CA ASN A 5 19.24 -7.27 -8.16
C ASN A 5 18.87 -8.72 -7.77
N GLY A 6 17.72 -9.22 -8.19
CA GLY A 6 17.23 -10.57 -7.86
C GLY A 6 16.77 -10.75 -6.40
N LEU A 7 16.81 -9.71 -5.57
CA LEU A 7 16.51 -9.78 -4.14
C LEU A 7 15.02 -9.64 -3.81
N GLY A 8 14.17 -9.59 -4.83
CA GLY A 8 12.75 -9.44 -4.65
C GLY A 8 11.93 -9.48 -5.92
N VAL A 9 10.61 -9.38 -5.73
CA VAL A 9 9.62 -9.31 -6.81
C VAL A 9 8.59 -8.25 -6.42
N THR A 10 8.18 -7.41 -7.37
CA THR A 10 7.04 -6.51 -7.22
C THR A 10 5.86 -7.00 -8.05
N HIS A 11 4.69 -7.13 -7.42
CA HIS A 11 3.41 -7.32 -8.06
C HIS A 11 2.66 -5.99 -8.02
N GLU A 12 2.35 -5.43 -9.19
CA GLU A 12 1.53 -4.23 -9.25
C GLU A 12 0.08 -4.59 -8.92
N VAL A 13 -0.54 -3.78 -8.06
CA VAL A 13 -1.96 -3.93 -7.68
C VAL A 13 -2.80 -3.01 -8.55
N ALA A 14 -2.48 -1.71 -8.55
CA ALA A 14 -3.13 -0.70 -9.36
C ALA A 14 -2.22 0.54 -9.49
N LEU A 15 -2.43 1.32 -10.54
CA LEU A 15 -1.81 2.62 -10.70
C LEU A 15 -2.72 3.58 -11.48
N GLU A 16 -2.47 4.86 -11.33
CA GLU A 16 -3.00 5.92 -12.20
C GLU A 16 -1.85 6.41 -13.11
N PRO A 17 -1.96 6.24 -14.43
CA PRO A 17 -0.96 6.76 -15.37
C PRO A 17 -0.83 8.28 -15.23
N SER A 18 0.38 8.80 -15.39
CA SER A 18 0.62 10.25 -15.37
C SER A 18 0.72 10.81 -16.79
N THR A 19 0.15 12.00 -16.98
CA THR A 19 0.35 12.84 -18.18
C THR A 19 1.45 13.89 -17.98
N VAL A 20 2.01 13.99 -16.77
CA VAL A 20 3.12 14.88 -16.43
C VAL A 20 4.42 14.34 -17.04
N ASP A 21 5.15 15.20 -17.75
CA ASP A 21 6.39 14.82 -18.41
C ASP A 21 7.40 14.22 -17.43
N GLY A 22 8.02 13.11 -17.84
CA GLY A 22 8.98 12.35 -17.02
C GLY A 22 8.39 11.55 -15.85
N ALA A 23 7.10 11.67 -15.53
CA ALA A 23 6.45 10.90 -14.49
C ALA A 23 5.57 9.78 -15.08
N GLN A 24 5.77 8.54 -14.62
CA GLN A 24 5.05 7.37 -15.14
C GLN A 24 3.65 7.21 -14.53
N PHE A 25 3.46 7.66 -13.29
CA PHE A 25 2.21 7.52 -12.55
C PHE A 25 1.98 8.72 -11.63
N LEU A 26 0.70 9.02 -11.36
CA LEU A 26 0.31 9.92 -10.27
C LEU A 26 0.33 9.19 -8.94
N TRP A 27 -0.08 7.92 -8.95
CA TRP A 27 0.06 7.02 -7.81
C TRP A 27 0.21 5.56 -8.27
N ARG A 28 0.86 4.74 -7.45
CA ARG A 28 1.03 3.30 -7.67
C ARG A 28 0.96 2.52 -6.37
N VAL A 29 0.09 1.52 -6.32
CA VAL A 29 0.01 0.52 -5.26
C VAL A 29 0.64 -0.79 -5.74
N SER A 30 1.48 -1.39 -4.91
CA SER A 30 2.14 -2.65 -5.25
C SER A 30 2.46 -3.49 -4.02
N LEU A 31 2.62 -4.79 -4.23
CA LEU A 31 3.15 -5.74 -3.25
C LEU A 31 4.59 -6.05 -3.61
N ALA A 32 5.50 -5.96 -2.64
CA ALA A 32 6.91 -6.25 -2.81
C ALA A 32 7.31 -7.43 -1.92
N THR A 33 7.86 -8.48 -2.52
CA THR A 33 8.53 -9.54 -1.76
C THR A 33 10.00 -9.18 -1.60
N ILE A 34 10.47 -9.03 -0.35
CA ILE A 34 11.88 -8.83 -0.02
C ILE A 34 12.46 -10.16 0.45
N LYS A 35 13.45 -10.69 -0.27
CA LYS A 35 14.06 -12.00 0.02
C LYS A 35 15.34 -11.93 0.85
N GLY A 36 15.93 -10.75 0.94
CA GLY A 36 17.15 -10.49 1.69
C GLY A 36 17.44 -9.00 1.75
N SER A 37 18.42 -8.63 2.56
CA SER A 37 18.84 -7.24 2.71
C SER A 37 19.33 -6.66 1.39
N GLY A 38 19.06 -5.38 1.17
CA GLY A 38 19.52 -4.69 -0.03
C GLY A 38 18.90 -3.31 -0.24
N PRO A 39 19.43 -2.56 -1.22
CA PRO A 39 18.99 -1.20 -1.48
C PRO A 39 17.61 -1.18 -2.16
N PHE A 40 16.81 -0.18 -1.80
CA PHE A 40 15.62 0.19 -2.55
C PHE A 40 16.00 1.10 -3.73
N SER A 41 15.14 1.12 -4.75
CA SER A 41 15.25 2.10 -5.83
C SER A 41 14.87 3.50 -5.35
N VAL A 42 15.59 4.50 -5.84
CA VAL A 42 15.35 5.93 -5.58
C VAL A 42 14.32 6.46 -6.58
N PHE A 43 13.34 7.21 -6.07
CA PHE A 43 12.25 7.82 -6.84
C PHE A 43 12.10 9.30 -6.43
N PRO A 44 12.85 10.22 -7.06
CA PRO A 44 12.78 11.64 -6.73
C PRO A 44 11.36 12.20 -6.90
N GLY A 45 10.92 13.04 -5.95
CA GLY A 45 9.61 13.69 -6.02
C GLY A 45 8.42 12.77 -5.71
N ILE A 46 8.68 11.55 -5.23
CA ILE A 46 7.63 10.59 -4.86
C ILE A 46 7.55 10.47 -3.34
N ASP A 47 6.34 10.52 -2.78
CA ASP A 47 6.11 10.12 -1.39
C ASP A 47 5.77 8.63 -1.32
N ARG A 48 6.34 7.93 -0.33
CA ARG A 48 6.16 6.49 -0.17
C ARG A 48 5.65 6.14 1.21
N SER A 49 4.74 5.17 1.28
CA SER A 49 4.45 4.44 2.51
C SER A 49 4.53 2.95 2.29
N ILE A 50 5.04 2.23 3.29
CA ILE A 50 5.23 0.79 3.26
C ILE A 50 4.70 0.14 4.54
N VAL A 51 4.16 -1.06 4.44
CA VAL A 51 3.84 -1.90 5.59
C VAL A 51 4.09 -3.37 5.27
N ALA A 52 4.65 -4.13 6.21
CA ALA A 52 4.77 -5.58 6.06
C ALA A 52 3.40 -6.24 6.26
N LEU A 53 2.93 -6.99 5.27
CA LEU A 53 1.69 -7.74 5.35
C LEU A 53 1.89 -9.14 5.91
N LYS A 54 3.03 -9.77 5.59
CA LYS A 54 3.34 -11.14 5.98
C LYS A 54 4.84 -11.37 5.98
N GLY A 55 5.28 -12.24 6.88
CA GLY A 55 6.63 -12.77 6.88
C GLY A 55 7.47 -12.18 7.99
N ASN A 56 8.77 -12.13 7.74
CA ASN A 56 9.76 -11.74 8.72
C ASN A 56 9.84 -10.23 8.92
N THR A 57 10.62 -9.82 9.92
CA THR A 57 10.78 -8.40 10.23
C THR A 57 11.83 -7.76 9.32
N VAL A 58 11.48 -6.61 8.76
CA VAL A 58 12.44 -5.77 8.02
C VAL A 58 12.59 -4.44 8.73
N GLN A 59 13.81 -3.93 8.79
CA GLN A 59 14.09 -2.55 9.22
C GLN A 59 14.66 -1.78 8.04
N LEU A 60 14.17 -0.57 7.81
CA LEU A 60 14.71 0.30 6.78
C LEU A 60 15.75 1.22 7.40
N ILE A 61 16.89 1.37 6.75
CA ILE A 61 17.87 2.42 7.04
C ILE A 61 17.65 3.52 6.02
N VAL A 62 17.10 4.66 6.45
CA VAL A 62 16.72 5.79 5.61
C VAL A 62 17.70 6.93 5.87
N ASP A 63 18.48 7.30 4.85
CA ASP A 63 19.55 8.31 4.95
C ASP A 63 20.46 8.08 6.16
N GLY A 64 20.83 6.81 6.38
CA GLY A 64 21.69 6.36 7.49
C GLY A 64 20.99 6.19 8.84
N ASN A 65 19.69 6.51 8.95
CA ASN A 65 18.93 6.43 10.20
C ASN A 65 17.97 5.22 10.21
N PRO A 66 17.92 4.42 11.28
CA PRO A 66 17.02 3.29 11.35
C PRO A 66 15.55 3.73 11.52
N SER A 67 14.66 3.17 10.71
CA SER A 67 13.20 3.26 10.89
C SER A 67 12.74 2.40 12.08
N PRO A 68 11.48 2.52 12.52
CA PRO A 68 10.82 1.44 13.24
C PRO A 68 10.90 0.13 12.45
N LYS A 69 10.94 -1.00 13.16
CA LYS A 69 10.88 -2.32 12.54
C LYS A 69 9.50 -2.54 11.91
N LEU A 70 9.48 -2.93 10.65
CA LEU A 70 8.29 -3.33 9.93
C LEU A 70 7.98 -4.78 10.29
N VAL A 71 6.98 -4.95 11.16
CA VAL A 71 6.47 -6.25 11.57
C VAL A 71 5.18 -6.56 10.80
N ALA A 72 4.93 -7.84 10.51
CA ALA A 72 3.75 -8.26 9.78
C ALA A 72 2.46 -7.76 10.44
N LEU A 73 1.54 -7.24 9.63
CA LEU A 73 0.26 -6.65 10.05
C LEU A 73 0.42 -5.42 10.98
N GLY A 74 1.60 -4.79 10.95
CA GLY A 74 1.96 -3.63 11.76
C GLY A 74 1.45 -2.30 11.21
N THR A 75 2.10 -1.22 11.65
CA THR A 75 1.77 0.16 11.26
C THR A 75 2.54 0.55 10.00
N PRO A 76 1.90 1.24 9.04
CA PRO A 76 2.59 1.81 7.90
C PRO A 76 3.68 2.81 8.30
N PHE A 77 4.77 2.81 7.54
CA PHE A 77 5.90 3.71 7.68
C PHE A 77 6.07 4.53 6.40
N SER A 78 6.15 5.85 6.55
CA SER A 78 6.27 6.79 5.42
C SER A 78 7.69 7.38 5.33
N PHE A 79 8.17 7.56 4.10
CA PHE A 79 9.48 8.12 3.80
C PHE A 79 9.49 8.75 2.40
N LEU A 80 10.48 9.61 2.15
CA LEU A 80 10.65 10.28 0.86
C LEU A 80 11.27 9.30 -0.15
N GLY A 81 10.79 9.35 -1.40
CA GLY A 81 11.26 8.48 -2.47
C GLY A 81 12.69 8.78 -2.92
N GLU A 82 13.16 10.02 -2.76
CA GLU A 82 14.54 10.45 -3.00
C GLU A 82 15.54 9.97 -1.93
N ALA A 83 15.07 9.48 -0.78
CA ALA A 83 15.94 9.03 0.30
C ALA A 83 16.75 7.80 -0.13
N ILE A 84 17.98 7.68 0.39
CA ILE A 84 18.79 6.48 0.23
C ILE A 84 18.32 5.46 1.27
N VAL A 85 17.70 4.38 0.78
CA VAL A 85 17.08 3.37 1.65
C VAL A 85 17.71 2.00 1.45
N GLU A 86 18.16 1.40 2.55
CA GLU A 86 18.57 0.00 2.61
C GLU A 86 17.61 -0.80 3.50
N ALA A 87 17.08 -1.90 2.97
CA ALA A 87 16.34 -2.86 3.78
C ALA A 87 17.32 -3.81 4.48
N VAL A 88 17.18 -3.92 5.80
CA VAL A 88 17.88 -4.88 6.65
C VAL A 88 16.87 -5.94 7.07
N ASN A 89 17.06 -7.15 6.56
CA ASN A 89 16.18 -8.29 6.78
C ASN A 89 16.84 -9.28 7.76
N ASP A 90 16.08 -9.82 8.70
CA ASP A 90 16.56 -10.75 9.74
C ASP A 90 16.75 -12.21 9.28
N GLY A 91 16.55 -12.49 7.99
CA GLY A 91 16.92 -13.77 7.38
C GLY A 91 15.77 -14.56 6.73
N GLY A 92 14.65 -13.91 6.40
CA GLY A 92 13.57 -14.58 5.65
C GLY A 92 12.66 -13.64 4.88
N GLU A 93 11.81 -14.20 4.02
CA GLU A 93 11.03 -13.37 3.09
C GLU A 93 9.95 -12.56 3.82
N THR A 94 9.77 -11.30 3.40
CA THR A 94 8.59 -10.49 3.74
C THR A 94 7.82 -10.13 2.48
N THR A 95 6.51 -9.93 2.61
CA THR A 95 5.65 -9.33 1.58
C THR A 95 5.09 -8.02 2.11
N ASP A 96 5.42 -6.94 1.43
CA ASP A 96 5.15 -5.59 1.88
C ASP A 96 4.22 -4.87 0.91
N LEU A 97 3.19 -4.21 1.45
CA LEU A 97 2.34 -3.30 0.70
C LEU A 97 3.02 -1.94 0.59
N ASN A 98 3.15 -1.44 -0.63
CA ASN A 98 3.72 -0.14 -0.96
C ASN A 98 2.68 0.73 -1.66
N ILE A 99 2.57 1.99 -1.23
CA ILE A 99 1.93 3.07 -1.99
C ILE A 99 3.00 4.12 -2.32
N MET A 100 2.91 4.66 -3.52
CA MET A 100 3.77 5.71 -4.03
C MET A 100 2.90 6.79 -4.67
N THR A 101 3.11 8.07 -4.37
CA THR A 101 2.40 9.20 -4.98
C THR A 101 3.37 10.25 -5.51
N LEU A 102 3.11 10.80 -6.69
CA LEU A 102 3.81 11.97 -7.21
C LEU A 102 3.48 13.19 -6.35
N ARG A 103 4.44 13.62 -5.54
CA ARG A 103 4.24 14.54 -4.41
C ARG A 103 3.54 15.82 -4.80
N ASP A 104 3.89 16.39 -5.94
CA ASP A 104 3.34 17.69 -6.37
C ASP A 104 1.92 17.57 -6.95
N HIS A 105 1.41 16.36 -7.16
CA HIS A 105 0.13 16.11 -7.82
C HIS A 105 -0.85 15.30 -6.98
N ALA A 106 -0.38 14.51 -6.02
CA ALA A 106 -1.23 13.70 -5.15
C ALA A 106 -0.63 13.54 -3.75
N THR A 107 -1.50 13.30 -2.77
CA THR A 107 -1.15 12.86 -1.42
C THR A 107 -1.81 11.53 -1.11
N HIS A 108 -1.25 10.76 -0.19
CA HIS A 108 -1.88 9.54 0.29
C HIS A 108 -1.87 9.41 1.80
N VAL A 109 -2.77 8.58 2.30
CA VAL A 109 -2.74 8.00 3.65
C VAL A 109 -2.86 6.49 3.54
N MET A 110 -2.20 5.77 4.45
CA MET A 110 -2.38 4.32 4.60
C MET A 110 -2.71 4.02 6.06
N LYS A 111 -3.78 3.27 6.30
CA LYS A 111 -4.28 2.95 7.65
C LYS A 111 -4.55 1.46 7.78
N ARG A 112 -4.15 0.88 8.91
CA ARG A 112 -4.54 -0.47 9.32
C ARG A 112 -6.02 -0.47 9.68
N LEU A 113 -6.76 -1.44 9.18
CA LEU A 113 -8.14 -1.73 9.52
C LEU A 113 -8.22 -3.06 10.28
N ASP A 114 -8.87 -3.03 11.43
CA ASP A 114 -9.21 -4.24 12.19
C ASP A 114 -10.68 -4.59 11.92
N LEU A 115 -10.92 -5.56 11.02
CA LEU A 115 -12.26 -5.86 10.52
C LEU A 115 -13.16 -6.51 11.57
N ALA A 116 -12.58 -7.02 12.67
CA ALA A 116 -13.37 -7.51 13.80
C ALA A 116 -14.20 -6.36 14.41
N THR A 117 -13.63 -5.15 14.40
CA THR A 117 -14.22 -3.94 14.99
C THR A 117 -14.85 -3.00 13.97
N VAL A 118 -14.37 -2.99 12.72
CA VAL A 118 -14.86 -2.12 11.65
C VAL A 118 -15.94 -2.85 10.84
N LYS A 119 -17.18 -2.38 10.90
CA LYS A 119 -18.31 -2.94 10.12
C LYS A 119 -18.55 -2.24 8.78
N THR A 120 -18.12 -0.99 8.65
CA THR A 120 -18.26 -0.22 7.42
C THR A 120 -17.03 0.63 7.22
N VAL A 121 -16.52 0.67 5.99
CA VAL A 121 -15.54 1.65 5.53
C VAL A 121 -16.20 2.46 4.43
N THR A 122 -16.22 3.77 4.59
CA THR A 122 -16.73 4.70 3.58
C THR A 122 -15.55 5.39 2.91
N GLY A 123 -15.54 5.46 1.58
CA GLY A 123 -14.55 6.24 0.83
C GLY A 123 -14.62 7.71 1.22
N LYS A 124 -13.47 8.29 1.57
CA LYS A 124 -13.34 9.70 2.01
C LYS A 124 -12.26 10.46 1.25
N HIS A 125 -11.76 9.86 0.19
CA HIS A 125 -10.68 10.35 -0.64
C HIS A 125 -11.10 10.23 -2.11
N ASP A 126 -10.43 10.97 -3.00
CA ASP A 126 -10.71 10.90 -4.45
C ASP A 126 -10.60 9.46 -4.99
N VAL A 127 -9.68 8.68 -4.43
CA VAL A 127 -9.57 7.23 -4.61
C VAL A 127 -9.37 6.57 -3.26
N SER A 128 -10.18 5.55 -2.94
CA SER A 128 -9.96 4.68 -1.79
C SER A 128 -9.74 3.24 -2.24
N ILE A 129 -8.77 2.56 -1.62
CA ILE A 129 -8.40 1.17 -1.92
C ILE A 129 -8.30 0.38 -0.62
N ILE A 130 -8.86 -0.82 -0.58
CA ILE A 130 -8.72 -1.74 0.56
C ILE A 130 -7.92 -2.95 0.10
N VAL A 131 -6.80 -3.24 0.77
CA VAL A 131 -5.98 -4.43 0.53
C VAL A 131 -6.17 -5.40 1.68
N PHE A 132 -6.58 -6.63 1.36
CA PHE A 132 -6.90 -7.67 2.32
C PHE A 132 -5.68 -8.51 2.67
N THR A 133 -5.51 -8.91 3.93
CA THR A 133 -4.39 -9.81 4.31
C THR A 133 -4.82 -11.26 4.44
N GLU A 134 -6.12 -11.51 4.55
CA GLU A 134 -6.75 -12.83 4.65
C GLU A 134 -8.09 -12.81 3.92
N ARG A 135 -8.83 -13.93 3.98
CA ARG A 135 -10.17 -13.98 3.41
C ARG A 135 -11.10 -13.02 4.13
N ALA A 136 -11.85 -12.26 3.36
CA ALA A 136 -12.83 -11.31 3.85
C ALA A 136 -14.12 -11.43 3.03
N GLN A 137 -15.26 -11.31 3.70
CA GLN A 137 -16.55 -11.11 3.06
C GLN A 137 -17.00 -9.66 3.29
N CYS A 138 -17.44 -9.03 2.21
CA CYS A 138 -17.95 -7.68 2.25
C CYS A 138 -19.01 -7.45 1.17
N ALA A 139 -19.62 -6.27 1.16
CA ALA A 139 -20.55 -5.84 0.13
C ALA A 139 -20.41 -4.35 -0.16
N ILE A 140 -20.69 -3.97 -1.41
CA ILE A 140 -20.91 -2.58 -1.82
C ILE A 140 -22.36 -2.49 -2.30
N GLY A 141 -23.19 -1.71 -1.61
CA GLY A 141 -24.65 -1.76 -1.81
C GLY A 141 -25.16 -3.20 -1.65
N ASP A 142 -25.92 -3.69 -2.61
CA ASP A 142 -26.46 -5.06 -2.63
C ASP A 142 -25.52 -6.10 -3.27
N ARG A 143 -24.30 -5.70 -3.66
CA ARG A 143 -23.34 -6.58 -4.35
C ARG A 143 -22.41 -7.25 -3.33
N PRO A 144 -22.57 -8.56 -3.04
CA PRO A 144 -21.65 -9.29 -2.19
C PRO A 144 -20.31 -9.52 -2.91
N LEU A 145 -19.22 -9.48 -2.15
CA LEU A 145 -17.85 -9.65 -2.59
C LEU A 145 -17.11 -10.58 -1.61
N GLN A 146 -16.27 -11.44 -2.16
CA GLN A 146 -15.33 -12.25 -1.40
C GLN A 146 -13.91 -11.91 -1.86
N ALA A 147 -13.07 -11.54 -0.92
CA ALA A 147 -11.66 -11.29 -1.15
C ALA A 147 -10.84 -12.40 -0.50
N GLY A 148 -9.75 -12.80 -1.15
CA GLY A 148 -8.68 -13.62 -0.61
C GLY A 148 -7.55 -12.78 -0.02
N ALA A 149 -6.52 -13.47 0.49
CA ALA A 149 -5.31 -12.81 0.94
C ALA A 149 -4.62 -12.10 -0.24
N PHE A 150 -4.29 -10.83 -0.02
CA PHE A 150 -3.64 -9.92 -0.97
C PHE A 150 -4.49 -9.49 -2.17
N ASP A 151 -5.78 -9.83 -2.18
CA ASP A 151 -6.72 -9.18 -3.08
C ASP A 151 -6.90 -7.71 -2.66
N ALA A 152 -7.25 -6.87 -3.63
CA ALA A 152 -7.53 -5.47 -3.42
C ALA A 152 -8.90 -5.09 -4.00
N LEU A 153 -9.67 -4.35 -3.23
CA LEU A 153 -10.84 -3.63 -3.72
C LEU A 153 -10.41 -2.20 -4.04
N VAL A 154 -10.38 -1.87 -5.33
CA VAL A 154 -9.89 -0.60 -5.86
C VAL A 154 -11.06 0.31 -6.26
N ASP A 155 -10.75 1.60 -6.46
CA ASP A 155 -11.70 2.62 -6.94
C ASP A 155 -12.97 2.75 -6.11
N ILE A 156 -12.86 2.61 -4.80
CA ILE A 156 -13.96 2.90 -3.87
C ILE A 156 -14.18 4.42 -3.91
N GLY A 157 -15.34 4.82 -4.42
CA GLY A 157 -15.68 6.22 -4.64
C GLY A 157 -15.91 7.01 -3.35
N PHE A 158 -15.93 8.34 -3.46
CA PHE A 158 -16.29 9.21 -2.35
C PHE A 158 -17.72 8.90 -1.88
N ASP A 159 -17.89 8.73 -0.57
CA ASP A 159 -19.12 8.30 0.10
C ASP A 159 -19.64 6.89 -0.26
N GLU A 160 -18.98 6.16 -1.15
CA GLU A 160 -19.25 4.73 -1.36
C GLU A 160 -18.84 3.94 -0.13
N SER A 161 -19.72 3.04 0.32
CA SER A 161 -19.52 2.27 1.55
C SER A 161 -19.32 0.79 1.26
N VAL A 162 -18.26 0.25 1.86
CA VAL A 162 -17.95 -1.17 1.91
C VAL A 162 -18.36 -1.70 3.28
N HIS A 163 -19.31 -2.62 3.29
CA HIS A 163 -19.83 -3.24 4.50
C HIS A 163 -19.17 -4.60 4.73
N PHE A 164 -18.57 -4.81 5.89
CA PHE A 164 -17.95 -6.08 6.28
C PHE A 164 -18.92 -6.93 7.08
N THR A 165 -18.87 -8.25 6.86
CA THR A 165 -19.67 -9.20 7.63
C THR A 165 -19.16 -9.28 9.08
N ALA A 166 -20.06 -9.64 10.01
CA ALA A 166 -19.75 -9.59 11.44
C ALA A 166 -18.64 -10.54 11.89
N ASP A 167 -18.44 -11.64 11.15
CA ASP A 167 -17.48 -12.72 11.36
C ASP A 167 -16.08 -12.43 10.78
N ASN A 168 -15.90 -11.31 10.09
CA ASN A 168 -14.61 -10.97 9.52
C ASN A 168 -13.64 -10.48 10.61
N THR A 169 -12.67 -11.30 11.01
CA THR A 169 -11.66 -10.96 12.02
C THR A 169 -10.31 -10.56 11.41
N ALA A 170 -10.24 -10.42 10.10
CA ALA A 170 -9.00 -10.17 9.40
C ALA A 170 -8.49 -8.74 9.61
N VAL A 171 -7.21 -8.54 9.31
CA VAL A 171 -6.63 -7.21 9.09
C VAL A 171 -6.77 -6.85 7.62
N ALA A 172 -6.97 -5.57 7.35
CA ALA A 172 -6.84 -5.01 6.02
C ALA A 172 -6.11 -3.67 6.10
N TYR A 173 -5.74 -3.11 4.96
CA TYR A 173 -5.17 -1.78 4.86
C TYR A 173 -6.00 -0.92 3.93
N LEU A 174 -6.47 0.22 4.45
CA LEU A 174 -7.11 1.27 3.67
C LEU A 174 -6.05 2.24 3.18
N ILE A 175 -6.01 2.46 1.88
CA ILE A 175 -5.23 3.51 1.24
C ILE A 175 -6.22 4.56 0.73
N GLY A 176 -6.01 5.80 1.13
CA GLY A 176 -6.73 6.96 0.60
C GLY A 176 -5.78 7.81 -0.21
N ILE A 177 -6.20 8.29 -1.38
CA ILE A 177 -5.41 9.12 -2.28
C ILE A 177 -6.25 10.34 -2.69
N ASP A 178 -5.69 11.53 -2.52
CA ASP A 178 -6.31 12.80 -2.93
C ASP A 178 -5.42 13.50 -3.95
N PHE A 179 -6.02 14.02 -5.01
CA PHE A 179 -5.32 14.80 -6.02
C PHE A 179 -5.26 16.26 -5.61
N LYS A 180 -4.09 16.87 -5.81
CA LYS A 180 -3.87 18.30 -5.54
C LYS A 180 -4.53 19.21 -6.58
N GLN A 181 -4.87 18.66 -7.75
CA GLN A 181 -5.61 19.32 -8.79
C GLN A 181 -6.77 18.42 -9.24
N PRO A 182 -7.92 18.99 -9.64
CA PRO A 182 -9.04 18.19 -10.14
C PRO A 182 -8.62 17.36 -11.35
N ARG A 183 -9.06 16.10 -11.41
CA ARG A 183 -8.93 15.29 -12.63
C ARG A 183 -9.59 16.04 -13.78
N SER A 184 -8.86 16.22 -14.88
CA SER A 184 -9.49 16.63 -16.14
C SER A 184 -10.41 15.48 -16.57
N MET A 185 -11.71 15.75 -16.65
CA MET A 185 -12.71 14.79 -17.15
C MET A 185 -12.47 14.42 -18.61
#